data_AF-A0A972JCE4-F1
#
_entry.id   AF-A0A972JCE4-F1
#
_cell.length_a   1.000
_cell.length_b   1.000
_cell.length_c   1.000
_cell.angle_alpha   90.00
_cell.angle_beta   90.00
_cell.angle_gamma   90.00
#
_symmetry.space_group_name_H-M   'P 1'
#
loop_
_entity.id
_entity.type
_entity.pdbx_description
1 polymer ?
#
loop_
_entity_poly.entity_id
_entity_poly.type
_entity_poly.pdbx_seq_one_letter_code
_entity_poly.pdbx_strand_id
1 'polypeptide(L)'
;MEYSALYQKYETLLKDLKEIIEQSEARVISEDPDVIFSDNVNFFVKSYLINICTYLEAYLQDIAFEHSRRVSERLKQAKIPHNFLYGKLAKDIKEKELEYVDASYGYSKKELSDIISGNPFKTINAFRLIGIDLSSCEKFVEHKNLVGTIVNKRNSIIHHNDEASDISFSDLLLHVDVFLEYMLAIEQFLSARDRIT
;
A
#
# COMPACT_ATOMS: atom_id res chain seq x y z
N MET A 1 7.08 13.46 -4.81
CA MET A 1 6.01 13.25 -5.82
C MET A 1 4.70 13.67 -5.18
N GLU A 2 3.73 14.21 -5.90
CA GLU A 2 2.43 14.50 -5.26
C GLU A 2 1.70 13.19 -4.92
N TYR A 3 0.90 13.18 -3.85
CA TYR A 3 0.10 11.99 -3.50
C TYR A 3 -0.83 11.59 -4.64
N SER A 4 -1.42 12.58 -5.32
CA SER A 4 -2.23 12.43 -6.53
C SER A 4 -1.48 11.66 -7.63
N ALA A 5 -0.23 12.02 -7.90
CA ALA A 5 0.59 11.37 -8.92
C ALA A 5 0.96 9.93 -8.53
N LEU A 6 1.18 9.65 -7.24
CA LEU A 6 1.35 8.28 -6.76
C LEU A 6 0.07 7.47 -6.93
N TYR A 7 -1.08 8.00 -6.54
CA TYR A 7 -2.37 7.35 -6.74
C TYR A 7 -2.60 7.03 -8.22
N GLN A 8 -2.46 8.03 -9.11
CA GLN A 8 -2.65 7.86 -10.55
C GLN A 8 -1.76 6.76 -11.15
N LYS A 9 -0.48 6.70 -10.75
CA LYS A 9 0.43 5.64 -11.19
C LYS A 9 -0.14 4.25 -10.91
N TYR A 10 -0.57 4.00 -9.68
CA TYR A 10 -1.05 2.68 -9.26
C TYR A 10 -2.50 2.42 -9.70
N GLU A 11 -3.31 3.47 -9.84
CA GLU A 11 -4.63 3.39 -10.47
C GLU A 11 -4.52 2.90 -11.92
N THR A 12 -3.60 3.46 -12.71
CA THR A 12 -3.34 2.99 -14.08
C THR A 12 -2.92 1.52 -14.09
N LEU A 13 -1.96 1.12 -13.25
CA LEU A 13 -1.51 -0.27 -13.18
C LEU A 13 -2.65 -1.25 -12.84
N LEU A 14 -3.55 -0.86 -11.94
CA LEU A 14 -4.72 -1.67 -11.58
C LEU A 14 -5.77 -1.71 -12.69
N LYS A 15 -6.02 -0.59 -13.37
CA LYS A 15 -6.95 -0.52 -14.50
C LYS A 15 -6.46 -1.33 -15.70
N ASP A 16 -5.18 -1.25 -16.02
CA ASP A 16 -4.56 -2.06 -17.08
C ASP A 16 -4.66 -3.56 -16.74
N LEU A 17 -4.42 -3.92 -15.48
CA LEU A 17 -4.61 -5.31 -15.02
C LEU A 17 -6.08 -5.74 -15.07
N LYS A 18 -7.01 -4.85 -14.74
CA LYS A 18 -8.45 -5.09 -14.83
C LYS A 18 -8.85 -5.44 -16.27
N GLU A 19 -8.37 -4.68 -17.24
CA GLU A 19 -8.62 -4.95 -18.67
C GLU A 19 -8.08 -6.34 -19.08
N ILE A 20 -6.89 -6.71 -18.62
CA ILE A 20 -6.32 -8.04 -18.89
C ILE A 20 -7.20 -9.16 -18.29
N ILE A 21 -7.72 -8.95 -17.08
CA ILE A 21 -8.62 -9.90 -16.42
C ILE A 21 -9.92 -10.04 -17.21
N GLU A 22 -10.53 -8.94 -17.65
CA GLU A 22 -11.75 -8.93 -18.46
C GLU A 22 -11.54 -9.68 -19.79
N GLN A 23 -10.42 -9.44 -20.48
CA GLN A 23 -10.07 -10.16 -21.70
C GLN A 23 -9.87 -11.67 -21.44
N SER A 24 -9.32 -12.02 -20.29
CA SER A 24 -9.08 -13.42 -19.91
C SER A 24 -10.38 -14.13 -19.56
N GLU A 25 -11.27 -13.47 -18.83
CA GLU A 25 -12.62 -13.97 -18.53
C GLU A 25 -13.41 -14.21 -19.83
N ALA A 26 -13.40 -13.23 -20.75
CA ALA A 26 -14.07 -13.34 -22.04
C ALA A 26 -13.61 -14.56 -22.86
N ARG A 27 -12.30 -14.89 -22.83
CA ARG A 27 -11.75 -16.07 -23.51
C ARG A 27 -12.21 -17.40 -22.90
N VAL A 28 -12.46 -17.42 -21.59
CA VAL A 28 -12.93 -18.63 -20.88
C VAL A 28 -14.42 -18.87 -21.11
N ILE A 29 -15.23 -17.80 -21.18
CA ILE A 29 -16.70 -17.93 -21.30
C ILE A 29 -17.22 -17.87 -22.74
N SER A 30 -16.34 -17.71 -23.73
CA SER A 30 -16.73 -17.62 -25.14
C SER A 30 -17.33 -18.93 -25.69
N GLU A 31 -18.05 -18.86 -26.81
CA GLU A 31 -18.64 -20.05 -27.46
C GLU A 31 -17.58 -21.05 -27.96
N ASP A 32 -16.37 -20.56 -28.27
CA ASP A 32 -15.19 -21.37 -28.61
C ASP A 32 -14.05 -21.03 -27.63
N PRO A 33 -14.06 -21.61 -26.41
CA PRO A 33 -13.15 -21.23 -25.34
C PRO A 33 -11.67 -21.45 -25.69
N ASP A 34 -10.83 -20.50 -25.28
CA ASP A 34 -9.38 -20.70 -25.35
C ASP A 34 -8.98 -21.80 -24.35
N VAL A 35 -8.52 -22.93 -24.88
CA VAL A 35 -8.15 -24.13 -24.10
C VAL A 35 -7.07 -23.82 -23.06
N ILE A 36 -6.11 -22.95 -23.38
CA ILE A 36 -5.05 -22.60 -22.43
C ILE A 36 -5.65 -21.89 -21.22
N PHE A 37 -6.55 -20.93 -21.45
CA PHE A 37 -7.21 -20.22 -20.36
C PHE A 37 -8.17 -21.11 -19.58
N SER A 38 -8.97 -21.92 -20.30
CA SER A 38 -10.01 -22.77 -19.71
C SER A 38 -9.41 -23.88 -18.85
N ASP A 39 -8.33 -24.52 -19.29
CA ASP A 39 -7.67 -25.59 -18.53
C ASP A 39 -6.83 -25.05 -17.35
N ASN A 40 -6.49 -23.76 -17.35
CA ASN A 40 -5.57 -23.17 -16.37
C ASN A 40 -6.17 -21.98 -15.60
N VAL A 41 -7.49 -21.90 -15.47
CA VAL A 41 -8.20 -20.79 -14.78
C VAL A 41 -7.59 -20.51 -13.40
N ASN A 42 -7.40 -21.55 -12.59
CA ASN A 42 -6.85 -21.42 -11.24
C ASN A 42 -5.45 -20.77 -11.23
N PHE A 43 -4.59 -21.09 -12.20
CA PHE A 43 -3.27 -20.47 -12.33
C PHE A 43 -3.39 -18.97 -12.63
N PHE A 44 -4.26 -18.59 -13.58
CA PHE A 44 -4.49 -17.19 -13.93
C PHE A 44 -5.09 -16.40 -12.77
N VAL A 45 -6.09 -16.95 -12.08
CA VAL A 45 -6.72 -16.31 -10.92
C VAL A 45 -5.69 -16.08 -9.80
N LYS A 46 -4.85 -17.08 -9.48
CA LYS A 46 -3.76 -16.93 -8.51
C LYS A 46 -2.81 -15.79 -8.92
N SER A 47 -2.36 -15.80 -10.17
CA SER A 47 -1.44 -14.78 -10.72
C SER A 47 -2.02 -13.38 -10.62
N TYR A 48 -3.28 -13.20 -11.02
CA TYR A 48 -3.94 -11.89 -10.95
C TYR A 48 -4.14 -11.41 -9.52
N LEU A 49 -4.60 -12.27 -8.61
CA LEU A 49 -4.75 -11.91 -7.20
C LEU A 49 -3.42 -11.47 -6.57
N ILE A 50 -2.32 -12.18 -6.88
CA ILE A 50 -0.98 -11.82 -6.43
C ILE A 50 -0.58 -10.43 -6.95
N ASN A 51 -0.83 -10.15 -8.23
CA ASN A 51 -0.49 -8.85 -8.83
C ASN A 51 -1.33 -7.70 -8.26
N ILE A 52 -2.64 -7.90 -8.09
CA ILE A 52 -3.55 -6.92 -7.46
C ILE A 52 -3.03 -6.52 -6.06
N CYS A 53 -2.67 -7.52 -5.24
CA CYS A 53 -2.11 -7.28 -3.90
C CYS A 53 -0.73 -6.64 -3.93
N THR A 54 0.12 -7.01 -4.89
CA THR A 54 1.46 -6.42 -5.07
C THR A 54 1.36 -4.94 -5.38
N TYR A 55 0.44 -4.53 -6.26
CA TYR A 55 0.24 -3.12 -6.59
C TYR A 55 -0.29 -2.32 -5.40
N LEU A 56 -1.23 -2.86 -4.62
CA LEU A 56 -1.69 -2.22 -3.38
C LEU A 56 -0.53 -2.03 -2.40
N GLU A 57 0.27 -3.06 -2.18
CA GLU A 57 1.37 -3.02 -1.22
C GLU A 57 2.45 -1.99 -1.63
N ALA A 58 2.81 -1.97 -2.91
CA ALA A 58 3.74 -0.99 -3.46
C ALA A 58 3.21 0.44 -3.35
N TYR A 59 1.90 0.66 -3.61
CA TYR A 59 1.25 1.95 -3.38
C TYR A 59 1.36 2.40 -1.92
N LEU A 60 1.00 1.53 -0.97
CA LEU A 60 1.04 1.85 0.45
C LEU A 60 2.45 2.21 0.92
N GLN A 61 3.47 1.51 0.43
CA GLN A 61 4.87 1.80 0.73
C GLN A 61 5.31 3.15 0.14
N ASP A 62 5.01 3.41 -1.13
CA ASP A 62 5.40 4.65 -1.81
C ASP A 62 4.70 5.88 -1.19
N ILE A 63 3.41 5.79 -0.89
CA ILE A 63 2.66 6.92 -0.33
C ILE A 63 3.07 7.23 1.12
N ALA A 64 3.34 6.20 1.92
CA ALA A 64 3.90 6.37 3.25
C ALA A 64 5.31 6.98 3.22
N PHE A 65 6.13 6.56 2.25
CA PHE A 65 7.47 7.13 2.06
C PHE A 65 7.41 8.60 1.66
N GLU A 66 6.53 8.97 0.74
CA GLU A 66 6.33 10.37 0.37
C GLU A 66 5.83 11.20 1.57
N HIS A 67 4.89 10.66 2.37
CA HIS A 67 4.43 11.36 3.58
C HIS A 67 5.56 11.54 4.60
N SER A 68 6.32 10.49 4.88
CA SER A 68 7.47 10.54 5.79
C SER A 68 8.52 11.55 5.31
N ARG A 69 8.78 11.62 4.00
CA ARG A 69 9.68 12.60 3.40
C ARG A 69 9.24 14.02 3.69
N ARG A 70 7.94 14.33 3.53
CA ARG A 70 7.39 15.66 3.84
C ARG A 70 7.45 16.00 5.32
N VAL A 71 7.20 15.03 6.21
CA VAL A 71 7.42 15.20 7.66
C VAL A 71 8.88 15.54 7.96
N SER A 72 9.82 14.82 7.36
CA SER A 72 11.26 15.05 7.53
C SER A 72 11.70 16.42 7.00
N GLU A 73 11.17 16.84 5.86
CA GLU A 73 11.42 18.17 5.29
C GLU A 73 10.93 19.29 6.23
N ARG A 74 9.72 19.16 6.80
CA ARG A 74 9.20 20.12 7.79
C ARG A 74 10.08 20.18 9.05
N LEU A 75 10.53 19.03 9.55
CA LEU A 75 11.46 18.98 10.68
C LEU A 75 12.76 19.73 10.37
N LYS A 76 13.34 19.49 9.19
CA LYS A 76 14.57 20.17 8.75
C LYS A 76 14.35 21.67 8.60
N GLN A 77 13.22 22.10 8.06
CA GLN A 77 12.87 23.52 7.91
C GLN A 77 12.67 24.23 9.26
N ALA A 78 12.24 23.50 10.29
CA ALA A 78 12.10 24.03 11.65
C ALA A 78 13.45 24.30 12.34
N LYS A 79 14.58 23.85 11.75
CA LYS A 79 15.95 24.08 12.27
C LYS A 79 16.12 23.70 13.75
N ILE A 80 15.51 22.58 14.13
CA ILE A 80 15.64 22.05 15.49
C ILE A 80 17.05 21.45 15.63
N PRO A 81 17.84 21.83 16.65
CA PRO A 81 19.18 21.25 16.81
C PRO A 81 19.14 19.73 17.01
N HIS A 82 19.93 18.98 16.23
CA HIS A 82 20.03 17.51 16.34
C HIS A 82 20.33 17.05 17.77
N ASN A 83 21.34 17.66 18.40
CA ASN A 83 21.76 17.30 19.76
C ASN A 83 20.64 17.46 20.80
N PHE A 84 19.71 18.40 20.59
CA PHE A 84 18.57 18.60 21.49
C PHE A 84 17.60 17.41 21.44
N LEU A 85 17.23 16.98 20.23
CA LEU A 85 16.34 15.83 20.06
C LEU A 85 17.04 14.52 20.43
N TYR A 86 18.29 14.33 19.98
CA TYR A 86 19.07 13.14 20.29
C TYR A 86 19.24 12.96 21.79
N GLY A 87 19.61 14.02 22.53
CA GLY A 87 19.76 13.98 23.97
C GLY A 87 18.45 13.67 24.72
N LYS A 88 17.29 13.97 24.13
CA LYS A 88 15.99 13.65 24.72
C LYS A 88 15.51 12.23 24.42
N LEU A 89 15.81 11.71 23.23
CA LEU A 89 15.25 10.46 22.70
C LEU A 89 16.18 9.25 22.91
N ALA A 90 17.49 9.44 22.91
CA ALA A 90 18.45 8.36 23.11
C ALA A 90 18.47 7.91 24.57
N LYS A 91 18.55 6.59 24.80
CA LYS A 91 18.75 6.02 26.15
C LYS A 91 20.15 6.32 26.69
N ASP A 92 21.15 6.26 25.81
CA ASP A 92 22.56 6.55 26.10
C ASP A 92 23.14 7.47 25.03
N ILE A 93 23.67 8.62 25.44
CA ILE A 93 24.26 9.60 24.53
C ILE A 93 25.69 9.18 24.19
N LYS A 94 25.96 8.97 22.90
CA LYS A 94 27.31 8.67 22.40
C LYS A 94 27.91 9.93 21.80
N GLU A 95 29.09 10.33 22.27
CA GLU A 95 29.76 11.57 21.83
C GLU A 95 29.97 11.63 20.30
N LYS A 96 30.26 10.49 19.68
CA LYS A 96 30.41 10.37 18.22
C LYS A 96 29.14 10.63 17.40
N GLU A 97 27.96 10.63 18.03
CA GLU A 97 26.66 10.89 17.38
C GLU A 97 26.19 12.34 17.63
N LEU A 98 26.96 13.13 18.41
CA LEU A 98 26.70 14.55 18.63
C LEU A 98 27.24 15.38 17.48
N GLU A 99 26.37 16.17 16.87
CA GLU A 99 26.69 16.99 15.72
C GLU A 99 25.96 18.33 15.80
N TYR A 100 26.66 19.42 15.49
CA TYR A 100 26.08 20.77 15.43
C TYR A 100 25.35 21.00 14.09
N VAL A 101 24.33 20.19 13.84
CA VAL A 101 23.51 20.22 12.63
C VAL A 101 22.02 20.27 12.99
N ASP A 102 21.20 20.65 12.01
CA ASP A 102 19.74 20.55 12.13
C ASP A 102 19.32 19.08 12.14
N ALA A 103 18.34 18.74 12.98
CA ALA A 103 17.80 17.40 13.08
C ALA A 103 17.19 16.95 11.76
N SER A 104 17.58 15.76 11.32
CA SER A 104 17.02 15.10 10.15
C SER A 104 16.69 13.66 10.50
N TYR A 105 15.42 13.41 10.79
CA TYR A 105 14.89 12.07 11.00
C TYR A 105 13.86 11.78 9.91
N GLY A 106 13.98 10.63 9.29
CA GLY A 106 13.06 10.16 8.26
C GLY A 106 13.26 8.67 8.07
N TYR A 107 12.23 7.98 7.60
CA TYR A 107 12.37 6.57 7.29
C TYR A 107 13.00 6.40 5.92
N SER A 108 13.93 5.46 5.80
CA SER A 108 14.36 4.95 4.50
C SER A 108 13.23 4.12 3.86
N LYS A 109 13.30 3.95 2.53
CA LYS A 109 12.37 3.08 1.81
C LYS A 109 12.35 1.65 2.38
N LYS A 110 13.52 1.14 2.77
CA LYS A 110 13.67 -0.20 3.35
C LYS A 110 12.97 -0.32 4.70
N GLU A 111 13.18 0.64 5.59
CA GLU A 111 12.54 0.62 6.91
C GLU A 111 11.01 0.65 6.78
N LEU A 112 10.46 1.42 5.83
CA LEU A 112 9.03 1.42 5.57
C LEU A 112 8.54 0.12 4.93
N SER A 113 9.26 -0.45 3.97
CA SER A 113 8.87 -1.73 3.36
C SER A 113 8.88 -2.89 4.36
N ASP A 114 9.71 -2.81 5.41
CA ASP A 114 9.79 -3.84 6.44
C ASP A 114 8.58 -3.78 7.42
N ILE A 115 7.93 -2.61 7.56
CA ILE A 115 6.80 -2.42 8.49
C ILE A 115 5.44 -2.29 7.80
N ILE A 116 5.40 -1.91 6.52
CA ILE A 116 4.18 -1.79 5.71
C ILE A 116 4.00 -3.05 4.87
N SER A 117 2.76 -3.55 4.86
CA SER A 117 2.35 -4.67 4.00
C SER A 117 0.96 -4.40 3.44
N GLY A 118 0.48 -5.22 2.50
CA GLY A 118 -0.92 -5.14 2.07
C GLY A 118 -1.94 -5.35 3.22
N ASN A 119 -1.55 -5.92 4.36
CA ASN A 119 -2.47 -6.18 5.48
C ASN A 119 -2.88 -4.86 6.19
N PRO A 120 -4.18 -4.51 6.22
CA PRO A 120 -4.63 -3.22 6.75
C PRO A 120 -4.30 -2.97 8.23
N PHE A 121 -4.21 -4.01 9.07
CA PHE A 121 -3.85 -3.83 10.49
C PHE A 121 -2.38 -3.45 10.67
N LYS A 122 -1.49 -4.06 9.89
CA LYS A 122 -0.08 -3.65 9.84
C LYS A 122 0.05 -2.24 9.26
N THR A 123 -0.69 -1.94 8.20
CA THR A 123 -0.73 -0.61 7.57
C THR A 123 -1.15 0.48 8.57
N ILE A 124 -2.21 0.28 9.35
CA ILE A 124 -2.62 1.24 10.40
C ILE A 124 -1.48 1.52 11.37
N ASN A 125 -0.79 0.48 11.84
CA ASN A 125 0.32 0.64 12.79
C ASN A 125 1.51 1.37 12.16
N ALA A 126 1.87 1.05 10.92
CA ALA A 126 2.95 1.73 10.22
C ALA A 126 2.62 3.20 9.94
N PHE A 127 1.39 3.52 9.51
CA PHE A 127 0.96 4.90 9.28
C PHE A 127 0.90 5.71 10.58
N ARG A 128 0.53 5.08 11.70
CA ARG A 128 0.61 5.71 13.02
C ARG A 128 2.02 6.18 13.36
N LEU A 129 3.06 5.40 13.01
CA LEU A 129 4.46 5.75 13.28
C LEU A 129 4.94 6.97 12.47
N ILE A 130 4.29 7.29 11.36
CA ILE A 130 4.55 8.49 10.56
C ILE A 130 3.53 9.62 10.81
N GLY A 131 2.75 9.51 11.89
CA GLY A 131 1.84 10.58 12.33
C GLY A 131 0.46 10.59 11.67
N ILE A 132 0.07 9.49 11.01
CA ILE A 132 -1.22 9.37 10.32
C ILE A 132 -2.14 8.42 11.06
N ASP A 133 -3.35 8.90 11.36
CA ASP A 133 -4.42 8.08 11.93
C ASP A 133 -5.40 7.63 10.83
N LEU A 134 -5.11 6.49 10.20
CA LEU A 134 -6.01 5.91 9.20
C LEU A 134 -7.34 5.43 9.80
N SER A 135 -7.42 5.23 11.12
CA SER A 135 -8.67 4.80 11.76
C SER A 135 -9.73 5.90 11.81
N SER A 136 -9.33 7.16 11.61
CA SER A 136 -10.25 8.29 11.45
C SER A 136 -10.69 8.52 10.00
N CYS A 137 -10.28 7.68 9.05
CA CYS A 137 -10.72 7.74 7.65
C CYS A 137 -11.87 6.76 7.43
N GLU A 138 -13.09 7.26 7.31
CA GLU A 138 -14.33 6.46 7.25
C GLU A 138 -14.30 5.42 6.12
N LYS A 139 -14.02 5.87 4.88
CA LYS A 139 -13.94 4.98 3.70
C LYS A 139 -12.82 3.94 3.82
N PHE A 140 -11.69 4.29 4.43
CA PHE A 140 -10.64 3.32 4.71
C PHE A 140 -11.15 2.22 5.65
N VAL A 141 -11.83 2.61 6.73
CA VAL A 141 -12.37 1.68 7.74
C VAL A 141 -13.44 0.77 7.14
N GLU A 142 -14.29 1.31 6.26
CA GLU A 142 -15.32 0.56 5.52
C GLU A 142 -14.72 -0.61 4.72
N HIS A 143 -13.68 -0.37 3.92
CA HIS A 143 -13.08 -1.41 3.09
C HIS A 143 -12.01 -2.26 3.80
N LYS A 144 -11.50 -1.81 4.96
CA LYS A 144 -10.40 -2.46 5.70
C LYS A 144 -10.59 -3.97 5.89
N ASN A 145 -11.79 -4.41 6.29
CA ASN A 145 -12.03 -5.84 6.56
C ASN A 145 -11.97 -6.67 5.28
N LEU A 146 -12.58 -6.16 4.19
CA LEU A 146 -12.58 -6.84 2.89
C LEU A 146 -11.16 -6.91 2.30
N VAL A 147 -10.42 -5.81 2.32
CA VAL A 147 -9.00 -5.77 1.90
C VAL A 147 -8.18 -6.77 2.73
N GLY A 148 -8.43 -6.85 4.04
CA GLY A 148 -7.79 -7.83 4.92
C GLY A 148 -8.04 -9.27 4.48
N THR A 149 -9.28 -9.61 4.15
CA THR A 149 -9.66 -10.95 3.65
C THR A 149 -8.95 -11.27 2.33
N ILE A 150 -8.94 -10.34 1.38
CA ILE A 150 -8.30 -10.50 0.06
C ILE A 150 -6.80 -10.76 0.23
N VAL A 151 -6.13 -9.94 1.04
CA VAL A 151 -4.67 -10.07 1.28
C VAL A 151 -4.35 -11.36 2.03
N ASN A 152 -5.18 -11.80 2.97
CA ASN A 152 -5.00 -13.08 3.64
C ASN A 152 -5.13 -14.25 2.67
N LYS A 153 -6.10 -14.22 1.75
CA LYS A 153 -6.24 -15.23 0.70
C LYS A 153 -5.01 -15.28 -0.21
N ARG A 154 -4.49 -14.11 -0.61
CA ARG A 154 -3.22 -14.00 -1.34
C ARG A 154 -2.06 -14.64 -0.56
N ASN A 155 -1.96 -14.40 0.74
CA ASN A 155 -0.90 -14.97 1.58
C ASN A 155 -1.01 -16.49 1.63
N SER A 156 -2.22 -17.06 1.74
CA SER A 156 -2.40 -18.51 1.69
C SER A 156 -1.97 -19.10 0.35
N ILE A 157 -2.30 -18.44 -0.77
CA ILE A 157 -1.84 -18.87 -2.10
C ILE A 157 -0.31 -18.85 -2.19
N ILE A 158 0.36 -17.80 -1.71
CA ILE A 158 1.82 -17.69 -1.78
C ILE A 158 2.52 -18.68 -0.85
N HIS A 159 2.06 -18.82 0.39
CA HIS A 159 2.78 -19.56 1.43
C HIS A 159 2.38 -21.04 1.53
N HIS A 160 1.16 -21.37 1.11
CA HIS A 160 0.61 -22.72 1.23
C HIS A 160 0.24 -23.32 -0.14
N ASN A 161 0.47 -22.58 -1.24
CA ASN A 161 0.07 -22.97 -2.59
C ASN A 161 -1.43 -23.32 -2.69
N ASP A 162 -2.25 -22.69 -1.82
CA ASP A 162 -3.69 -22.90 -1.79
C ASP A 162 -4.32 -22.67 -3.16
N GLU A 163 -5.37 -23.41 -3.45
CA GLU A 163 -6.20 -23.21 -4.63
C GLU A 163 -6.99 -21.89 -4.53
N ALA A 164 -7.25 -21.29 -5.69
CA ALA A 164 -8.10 -20.10 -5.84
C ALA A 164 -9.43 -20.46 -6.52
N SER A 165 -9.87 -21.71 -6.40
CA SER A 165 -11.13 -22.21 -6.98
C SER A 165 -12.38 -21.54 -6.40
N ASP A 166 -12.23 -20.89 -5.25
CA ASP A 166 -13.24 -20.07 -4.57
C ASP A 166 -13.31 -18.62 -5.08
N ILE A 167 -12.50 -18.25 -6.08
CA ILE A 167 -12.43 -16.89 -6.64
C ILE A 167 -12.61 -16.97 -8.16
N SER A 168 -13.59 -16.22 -8.67
CA SER A 168 -13.81 -16.04 -10.10
C SER A 168 -13.06 -14.84 -10.67
N PHE A 169 -12.98 -14.72 -12.00
CA PHE A 169 -12.47 -13.49 -12.63
C PHE A 169 -13.31 -12.26 -12.25
N SER A 170 -14.63 -12.40 -12.27
CA SER A 170 -15.56 -11.38 -11.76
C SER A 170 -15.25 -10.92 -10.33
N ASP A 171 -14.88 -11.84 -9.42
CA ASP A 171 -14.46 -11.47 -8.06
C ASP A 171 -13.18 -10.63 -8.07
N LEU A 172 -12.20 -10.97 -8.92
CA LEU A 172 -10.97 -10.19 -9.06
C LEU A 172 -11.25 -8.77 -9.57
N LEU A 173 -12.19 -8.60 -10.51
CA LEU A 173 -12.59 -7.27 -10.99
C LEU A 173 -13.17 -6.43 -9.85
N LEU A 174 -14.01 -7.01 -9.00
CA LEU A 174 -14.54 -6.36 -7.80
C LEU A 174 -13.43 -6.04 -6.79
N HIS A 175 -12.43 -6.92 -6.64
CA HIS A 175 -11.29 -6.66 -5.77
C HIS A 175 -10.46 -5.46 -6.25
N VAL A 176 -10.28 -5.31 -7.57
CA VAL A 176 -9.64 -4.12 -8.15
C VAL A 176 -10.40 -2.86 -7.78
N ASP A 177 -11.73 -2.85 -7.94
CA ASP A 177 -12.56 -1.67 -7.64
C ASP A 177 -12.48 -1.28 -6.16
N VAL A 178 -12.56 -2.26 -5.26
CA VAL A 178 -12.39 -2.05 -3.81
C VAL A 178 -11.01 -1.47 -3.49
N PHE A 179 -9.96 -1.95 -4.15
CA PHE A 179 -8.60 -1.45 -3.93
C PHE A 179 -8.45 -0.02 -4.43
N LEU A 180 -9.06 0.34 -5.57
CA LEU A 180 -9.07 1.71 -6.08
C LEU A 180 -9.75 2.67 -5.11
N GLU A 181 -10.91 2.31 -4.55
CA GLU A 181 -11.63 3.10 -3.56
C GLU A 181 -10.83 3.24 -2.25
N TYR A 182 -10.24 2.13 -1.79
CA TYR A 182 -9.38 2.11 -0.60
C TYR A 182 -8.15 3.00 -0.76
N MET A 183 -7.47 2.93 -1.92
CA MET A 183 -6.30 3.75 -2.23
C MET A 183 -6.68 5.23 -2.31
N LEU A 184 -7.79 5.56 -2.97
CA LEU A 184 -8.29 6.92 -3.09
C LEU A 184 -8.62 7.54 -1.73
N ALA A 185 -9.24 6.77 -0.83
CA ALA A 185 -9.54 7.21 0.52
C ALA A 185 -8.28 7.65 1.29
N ILE A 186 -7.18 6.89 1.16
CA ILE A 186 -5.89 7.22 1.77
C ILE A 186 -5.29 8.48 1.14
N GLU A 187 -5.29 8.58 -0.20
CA GLU A 187 -4.78 9.74 -0.91
C GLU A 187 -5.49 11.02 -0.46
N GLN A 188 -6.83 11.02 -0.49
CA GLN A 188 -7.65 12.19 -0.13
C GLN A 188 -7.42 12.59 1.32
N PHE A 189 -7.29 11.61 2.21
CA PHE A 189 -7.05 11.83 3.63
C PHE A 189 -5.69 12.52 3.88
N LEU A 190 -4.63 12.08 3.18
CA LEU A 190 -3.31 12.69 3.29
C LEU A 190 -3.26 14.07 2.64
N SER A 191 -3.84 14.21 1.45
CA SER A 191 -3.92 15.48 0.71
C SER A 191 -4.70 16.56 1.48
N ALA A 192 -5.75 16.20 2.21
CA ALA A 192 -6.49 17.13 3.04
C ALA A 192 -5.65 17.64 4.23
N ARG A 193 -4.85 16.77 4.85
CA ARG A 193 -4.01 17.10 6.01
C ARG A 193 -2.83 17.99 5.64
N ASP A 194 -2.22 17.77 4.48
CA ASP A 194 -1.12 18.61 4.01
C ASP A 194 -1.55 20.04 3.66
N ARG A 195 -2.85 20.32 3.53
CA ARG A 195 -3.38 21.70 3.35
C ARG A 195 -3.60 22.46 4.66
N ILE A 196 -3.56 21.77 5.79
CA ILE A 196 -3.89 22.33 7.11
C ILE A 196 -2.62 22.69 7.91
N THR A 197 -1.45 22.24 7.47
CA THR A 197 -0.12 22.54 8.07
C THR A 197 0.76 23.29 7.10
#